data_AF-A0A7S1B1R7-F1
#
_entry.id   AF-A0A7S1B1R7-F1
#
_cell.length_a   1.000
_cell.length_b   1.000
_cell.length_c   1.000
_cell.angle_alpha   90.00
_cell.angle_beta   90.00
_cell.angle_gamma   90.00
#
_symmetry.space_group_name_H-M   'P 1'
#
loop_
_entity.id
_entity.type
_entity.pdbx_description
1 polymer ?
#
loop_
_entity_poly.entity_id
_entity_poly.type
_entity_poly.pdbx_seq_one_letter_code
_entity_poly.pdbx_strand_id
1 'polypeptide(L)'
;EMPRPMQPPEWPNFICTSCWRQRGDCEYDVSSFKTCSYNFPTEAEIVLPECELGIARGCKFDVSRPDHQVDVFQAVQSDVALRLEGAWLEDQKIEVVIKQFVRRALQGISCTFLRMDGSGRIAAKYFLDRSLTHMTLTKAKGVTSQISFPLVEIEDIYSCGDDADDCFPRSVLDSLEPNEHCLLVMVVYPCRGNLYKFCTLAESRSEREVFLECVRALCVFADAS
;
A
#
# COMPACT_ATOMS: atom_id res chain seq x y z
N GLU A 1 37.81 13.35 -41.57
CA GLU A 1 36.37 13.08 -41.48
C GLU A 1 35.86 13.57 -40.15
N MET A 2 34.81 14.39 -40.13
CA MET A 2 34.19 14.86 -38.88
C MET A 2 33.12 13.85 -38.44
N PRO A 3 33.00 13.54 -37.14
CA PRO A 3 32.00 12.61 -36.65
C PRO A 3 30.60 13.18 -36.86
N ARG A 4 29.67 12.34 -37.34
CA ARG A 4 28.26 12.71 -37.48
C ARG A 4 27.67 13.02 -36.09
N PRO A 5 26.83 14.06 -35.96
CA PRO A 5 26.14 14.33 -34.71
C PRO A 5 25.22 13.15 -34.38
N MET A 6 25.36 12.64 -33.16
CA MET A 6 24.44 11.64 -32.58
C MET A 6 23.03 12.22 -32.53
N GLN A 7 22.05 11.49 -33.06
CA GLN A 7 20.65 11.83 -32.86
C GLN A 7 20.27 11.59 -31.40
N PRO A 8 19.52 12.51 -30.76
CA PRO A 8 19.03 12.29 -29.41
C PRO A 8 18.02 11.14 -29.37
N PRO A 9 17.93 10.42 -28.24
CA PRO A 9 16.95 9.34 -28.08
C PRO A 9 15.52 9.89 -28.21
N GLU A 10 14.66 9.12 -28.88
CA GLU A 10 13.23 9.40 -28.98
C GLU A 10 12.61 9.38 -27.59
N TRP A 11 12.15 10.52 -27.11
CA TRP A 11 11.38 10.62 -25.88
C TRP A 11 9.91 10.30 -26.18
N PRO A 12 9.20 9.53 -25.33
CA PRO A 12 7.77 9.34 -25.49
C PRO A 12 7.06 10.70 -25.34
N ASN A 13 6.09 10.96 -26.23
CA ASN A 13 5.29 12.17 -26.26
C ASN A 13 4.66 12.46 -24.88
N PHE A 14 5.14 13.48 -24.18
CA PHE A 14 4.49 13.99 -22.97
C PHE A 14 3.38 14.94 -23.37
N ILE A 15 2.13 14.50 -23.23
CA ILE A 15 0.95 15.36 -23.40
C ILE A 15 0.60 15.95 -22.02
N CYS A 16 0.65 17.28 -21.93
CA CYS A 16 0.15 18.01 -20.77
C CYS A 16 -1.39 17.93 -20.75
N THR A 17 -1.95 17.19 -19.79
CA THR A 17 -3.41 16.93 -19.68
C THR A 17 -4.22 18.20 -19.42
N SER A 18 -3.62 19.27 -18.90
CA SER A 18 -4.30 20.56 -18.70
C SER A 18 -4.51 21.36 -20.00
N CYS A 19 -3.78 21.06 -21.08
CA CYS A 19 -4.01 21.67 -22.40
C CYS A 19 -5.09 20.96 -23.23
N TRP A 20 -5.40 19.69 -22.94
CA TRP A 20 -6.34 18.90 -23.75
C TRP A 20 -7.81 19.28 -23.55
N ARG A 21 -8.13 20.03 -22.48
CA ARG A 21 -9.52 20.30 -22.09
C ARG A 21 -10.15 21.54 -22.73
N GLN A 22 -9.44 22.26 -23.61
CA GLN A 22 -10.02 23.41 -24.32
C GLN A 22 -9.82 23.31 -25.83
N ARG A 23 -10.89 22.83 -26.48
CA ARG A 23 -11.22 22.84 -27.90
C ARG A 23 -10.39 21.94 -28.82
N GLY A 24 -11.14 21.17 -29.62
CA GLY A 24 -10.62 20.43 -30.76
C GLY A 24 -10.03 21.34 -31.83
N ASP A 25 -9.15 20.72 -32.61
CA ASP A 25 -8.39 21.24 -33.74
C ASP A 25 -7.17 22.12 -33.37
N CYS A 26 -6.05 21.45 -33.08
CA CYS A 26 -4.71 22.03 -33.19
C CYS A 26 -3.81 21.01 -33.90
N GLU A 27 -3.50 21.23 -35.17
CA GLU A 27 -2.28 20.68 -35.79
C GLU A 27 -1.08 21.41 -35.18
N TYR A 28 -0.12 20.66 -34.64
CA TYR A 28 1.11 21.23 -34.08
C TYR A 28 2.32 20.96 -35.00
N ASP A 29 3.00 22.04 -35.37
CA ASP A 29 4.32 22.08 -36.00
C ASP A 29 5.41 22.05 -34.90
N VAL A 30 6.37 21.14 -35.03
CA VAL A 30 7.37 20.77 -34.00
C VAL A 30 8.57 21.74 -33.95
N SER A 31 8.56 22.83 -34.73
CA SER A 31 9.76 23.65 -34.94
C SER A 31 9.98 24.83 -33.97
N SER A 32 9.11 25.05 -32.97
CA SER A 32 9.15 26.28 -32.14
C SER A 32 9.15 26.02 -30.62
N PHE A 33 10.21 25.40 -30.08
CA PHE A 33 10.47 25.43 -28.64
C PHE A 33 11.18 26.75 -28.26
N LYS A 34 10.41 27.74 -27.79
CA LYS A 34 10.95 28.84 -26.96
C LYS A 34 10.50 28.63 -25.52
N THR A 35 11.49 28.65 -24.63
CA THR A 35 11.44 28.53 -23.17
C THR A 35 10.19 29.11 -22.52
N CYS A 36 9.38 28.24 -21.91
CA CYS A 36 8.34 28.64 -20.97
C CYS A 36 8.98 28.77 -19.58
N SER A 37 9.38 29.98 -19.22
CA SER A 37 9.79 30.34 -17.86
C SER A 37 8.57 30.82 -17.10
N TYR A 38 7.91 29.92 -16.38
CA TYR A 38 6.89 30.27 -15.38
C TYR A 38 7.41 29.97 -13.98
N ASN A 39 7.35 31.00 -13.13
CA ASN A 39 7.64 30.91 -11.70
C ASN A 39 6.59 30.02 -11.02
N PHE A 40 7.04 28.94 -10.36
CA PHE A 40 6.18 28.13 -9.51
C PHE A 40 5.94 28.84 -8.16
N PRO A 41 4.71 28.89 -7.64
CA PRO A 41 4.47 29.23 -6.24
C PRO A 41 4.94 28.09 -5.32
N THR A 42 5.31 28.42 -4.08
CA THR A 42 5.90 27.57 -3.02
C THR A 42 4.99 26.44 -2.51
N GLU A 43 3.84 26.20 -3.16
CA GLU A 43 2.86 25.14 -2.86
C GLU A 43 2.68 24.23 -4.09
N ALA A 44 3.79 23.80 -4.70
CA ALA A 44 3.73 22.81 -5.76
C ALA A 44 3.44 21.42 -5.15
N GLU A 45 2.17 21.03 -5.23
CA GLU A 45 1.71 19.67 -4.97
C GLU A 45 2.35 18.71 -6.00
N ILE A 46 3.15 17.75 -5.53
CA ILE A 46 3.66 16.67 -6.39
C ILE A 46 2.48 15.73 -6.64
N VAL A 47 1.78 15.95 -7.74
CA VAL A 47 0.78 15.02 -8.27
C VAL A 47 1.54 13.86 -8.92
N LEU A 48 1.64 12.74 -8.20
CA LEU A 48 2.01 11.48 -8.83
C LEU A 48 0.91 11.10 -9.85
N PRO A 49 1.26 10.50 -11.00
CA PRO A 49 0.28 10.14 -12.02
C PRO A 49 -0.77 9.24 -11.38
N GLU A 50 -2.03 9.67 -11.47
CA GLU A 50 -3.20 8.97 -10.95
C GLU A 50 -3.13 7.51 -11.42
N CYS A 51 -3.09 6.57 -10.47
CA CYS A 51 -3.45 5.19 -10.76
C CYS A 51 -4.90 5.22 -11.22
N GLU A 52 -5.12 5.01 -12.53
CA GLU A 52 -6.44 4.72 -13.10
C GLU A 52 -6.95 3.35 -12.61
N LEU A 53 -7.23 3.24 -11.31
CA LEU A 53 -8.27 2.36 -10.84
C LEU A 53 -9.50 3.23 -10.73
N GLY A 54 -10.50 2.97 -11.58
CA GLY A 54 -11.78 3.65 -11.60
C GLY A 54 -12.58 3.44 -10.32
N ILE A 55 -12.12 4.00 -9.21
CA ILE A 55 -12.85 4.07 -7.96
C ILE A 55 -13.65 5.37 -7.98
N ALA A 56 -14.95 5.21 -8.20
CA ALA A 56 -15.92 6.28 -8.18
C ALA A 56 -15.73 7.19 -6.94
N ARG A 57 -15.31 8.43 -7.18
CA ARG A 57 -15.42 9.50 -6.18
C ARG A 57 -16.91 9.75 -5.93
N GLY A 58 -17.45 9.29 -4.79
CA GLY A 58 -18.79 9.67 -4.37
C GLY A 58 -19.59 8.68 -3.53
N CYS A 59 -19.14 7.45 -3.32
CA CYS A 59 -19.88 6.52 -2.47
C CYS A 59 -19.53 6.72 -0.99
N LYS A 60 -20.39 7.44 -0.25
CA LYS A 60 -20.48 7.23 1.21
C LYS A 60 -21.03 5.82 1.41
N PHE A 61 -20.16 4.87 1.70
CA PHE A 61 -20.56 3.51 2.02
C PHE A 61 -21.02 3.43 3.47
N ASP A 62 -22.28 3.04 3.64
CA ASP A 62 -22.83 2.69 4.95
C ASP A 62 -22.35 1.29 5.33
N VAL A 63 -21.39 1.22 6.27
CA VAL A 63 -20.78 -0.02 6.78
C VAL A 63 -21.74 -0.76 7.73
N SER A 64 -22.93 -0.21 7.99
CA SER A 64 -23.86 -0.69 9.04
C SER A 64 -24.75 -1.87 8.61
N ARG A 65 -24.63 -2.40 7.38
CA ARG A 65 -25.45 -3.54 6.93
C ARG A 65 -24.72 -4.88 7.11
N PRO A 66 -25.12 -5.72 8.09
CA PRO A 66 -24.43 -6.97 8.43
C PRO A 66 -24.62 -8.12 7.42
N ASP A 67 -25.64 -8.07 6.56
CA ASP A 67 -26.09 -9.26 5.80
C ASP A 67 -25.17 -9.69 4.64
N HIS A 68 -24.15 -8.90 4.26
CA HIS A 68 -23.21 -9.25 3.19
C HIS A 68 -21.82 -9.69 3.69
N GLN A 69 -21.61 -9.75 5.01
CA GLN A 69 -20.32 -10.23 5.55
C GLN A 69 -20.22 -11.76 5.50
N VAL A 70 -21.34 -12.49 5.56
CA VAL A 70 -21.37 -13.93 5.81
C VAL A 70 -20.71 -14.76 4.69
N ASP A 71 -20.84 -14.34 3.42
CA ASP A 71 -20.35 -15.13 2.27
C ASP A 71 -18.82 -15.14 2.14
N VAL A 72 -18.16 -14.01 2.39
CA VAL A 72 -16.68 -13.90 2.34
C VAL A 72 -16.04 -14.80 3.40
N PHE A 73 -16.67 -14.90 4.58
CA PHE A 73 -16.15 -15.71 5.68
C PHE A 73 -16.25 -17.21 5.43
N GLN A 74 -17.19 -17.70 4.61
CA GLN A 74 -17.27 -19.12 4.27
C GLN A 74 -16.20 -19.55 3.26
N ALA A 75 -15.81 -18.65 2.34
CA ALA A 75 -14.73 -18.92 1.38
C ALA A 75 -13.36 -19.06 2.09
N VAL A 76 -13.05 -18.13 3.01
CA VAL A 76 -11.81 -18.18 3.80
C VAL A 76 -11.75 -19.42 4.70
N GLN A 77 -12.90 -19.87 5.21
CA GLN A 77 -13.01 -21.05 6.10
C GLN A 77 -12.53 -22.34 5.43
N SER A 78 -12.90 -22.58 4.18
CA SER A 78 -12.62 -23.86 3.54
C SER A 78 -11.15 -23.97 3.12
N ASP A 79 -10.53 -22.87 2.68
CA ASP A 79 -9.20 -22.94 2.07
C ASP A 79 -8.05 -22.74 3.07
N VAL A 80 -8.26 -21.93 4.12
CA VAL A 80 -7.24 -21.74 5.17
C VAL A 80 -7.11 -22.99 6.05
N ALA A 81 -8.24 -23.63 6.39
CA ALA A 81 -8.26 -24.82 7.24
C ALA A 81 -7.63 -26.06 6.57
N LEU A 82 -7.60 -26.12 5.23
CA LEU A 82 -7.04 -27.27 4.50
C LEU A 82 -5.52 -27.19 4.28
N ARG A 83 -4.88 -26.04 4.51
CA ARG A 83 -3.48 -25.82 4.09
C ARG A 83 -2.47 -25.67 5.21
N LEU A 84 -2.93 -25.43 6.44
CA LEU A 84 -2.05 -25.40 7.61
C LEU A 84 -2.03 -26.80 8.26
N GLU A 85 -1.30 -27.74 7.66
CA GLU A 85 -1.17 -29.11 8.19
C GLU A 85 -0.25 -29.11 9.43
N GLY A 86 -0.83 -29.12 10.63
CA GLY A 86 -0.08 -29.36 11.87
C GLY A 86 -0.83 -29.04 13.16
N ALA A 87 -1.67 -29.98 13.61
CA ALA A 87 -2.39 -30.03 14.90
C ALA A 87 -3.78 -29.32 14.96
N TRP A 88 -4.82 -30.10 14.65
CA TRP A 88 -6.28 -29.85 14.72
C TRP A 88 -6.85 -28.99 15.87
N LEU A 89 -6.13 -28.83 16.99
CA LEU A 89 -6.55 -28.02 18.15
C LEU A 89 -5.99 -26.59 18.13
N GLU A 90 -4.87 -26.37 17.44
CA GLU A 90 -4.32 -25.04 17.17
C GLU A 90 -5.10 -24.38 16.02
N ASP A 91 -5.56 -25.19 15.06
CA ASP A 91 -6.31 -24.77 13.88
C ASP A 91 -7.58 -23.96 14.20
N GLN A 92 -8.38 -24.40 15.18
CA GLN A 92 -9.60 -23.67 15.56
C GLN A 92 -9.31 -22.30 16.17
N LYS A 93 -8.18 -22.16 16.88
CA LYS A 93 -7.79 -20.88 17.47
C LYS A 93 -7.32 -19.91 16.39
N ILE A 94 -6.50 -20.40 15.46
CA ILE A 94 -6.00 -19.62 14.32
C ILE A 94 -7.18 -19.10 13.48
N GLU A 95 -8.16 -19.96 13.20
CA GLU A 95 -9.35 -19.57 12.44
C GLU A 95 -10.13 -18.43 13.13
N VAL A 96 -10.33 -18.51 14.45
CA VAL A 96 -11.01 -17.46 15.21
C VAL A 96 -10.21 -16.16 15.19
N VAL A 97 -8.88 -16.22 15.32
CA VAL A 97 -8.00 -15.05 15.25
C VAL A 97 -8.08 -14.39 13.88
N ILE A 98 -7.96 -15.16 12.79
CA ILE A 98 -8.05 -14.65 11.41
C ILE A 98 -9.41 -14.01 11.16
N LYS A 99 -10.52 -14.65 11.57
CA LYS A 99 -11.87 -14.08 11.42
C LYS A 99 -12.01 -12.76 12.16
N GLN A 100 -11.51 -12.71 13.39
CA GLN A 100 -11.55 -11.48 14.19
C GLN A 100 -10.69 -10.38 13.55
N PHE A 101 -9.50 -10.72 13.06
CA PHE A 101 -8.62 -9.81 12.33
C PHE A 101 -9.29 -9.26 11.08
N VAL A 102 -9.81 -10.12 10.19
CA VAL A 102 -10.48 -9.71 8.95
C VAL A 102 -11.64 -8.77 9.26
N ARG A 103 -12.50 -9.09 10.23
CA ARG A 103 -13.62 -8.24 10.62
C ARG A 103 -13.16 -6.84 11.06
N ARG A 104 -12.08 -6.76 11.84
CA ARG A 104 -11.51 -5.49 12.29
C ARG A 104 -10.82 -4.74 11.14
N ALA A 105 -10.08 -5.43 10.29
CA ALA A 105 -9.39 -4.86 9.14
C ALA A 105 -10.37 -4.30 8.10
N LEU A 106 -11.53 -4.94 7.89
CA LEU A 106 -12.62 -4.39 7.06
C LEU A 106 -13.15 -3.05 7.62
N GLN A 107 -13.05 -2.81 8.94
CA GLN A 107 -13.44 -1.56 9.59
C GLN A 107 -12.28 -0.55 9.71
N GLY A 108 -11.06 -0.99 9.41
CA GLY A 108 -9.84 -0.21 9.57
C GLY A 108 -9.22 -0.36 10.96
N ILE A 109 -8.00 -0.91 11.01
CA ILE A 109 -7.21 -1.04 12.23
C ILE A 109 -6.22 0.13 12.30
N SER A 110 -6.22 0.82 13.44
CA SER A 110 -5.31 1.93 13.73
C SER A 110 -3.85 1.49 13.79
N CYS A 111 -2.98 2.32 13.26
CA CYS A 111 -1.53 2.14 13.29
C CYS A 111 -0.83 3.50 13.14
N THR A 112 0.49 3.52 13.27
CA THR A 112 1.30 4.70 12.95
C THR A 112 2.18 4.40 11.74
N PHE A 113 2.02 5.15 10.66
CA PHE A 113 2.91 5.10 9.51
C PHE A 113 4.19 5.89 9.79
N LEU A 114 5.34 5.27 9.53
CA LEU A 114 6.65 5.90 9.64
C LEU A 114 7.15 6.29 8.26
N ARG A 115 7.63 7.53 8.13
CA ARG A 115 8.31 7.94 6.90
C ARG A 115 9.67 7.25 6.81
N MET A 116 10.04 6.81 5.62
CA MET A 116 11.29 6.07 5.38
C MET A 116 12.55 6.93 5.59
N ASP A 117 12.42 8.26 5.55
CA ASP A 117 13.46 9.23 5.88
C ASP A 117 13.63 9.46 7.39
N GLY A 118 12.81 8.82 8.23
CA GLY A 118 12.80 9.00 9.69
C GLY A 118 12.19 10.34 10.14
N SER A 119 11.72 11.17 9.21
CA SER A 119 11.41 12.57 9.48
C SER A 119 10.02 12.80 10.10
N GLY A 120 9.23 11.75 10.33
CA GLY A 120 7.88 11.95 10.85
C GLY A 120 7.05 10.69 11.01
N ARG A 121 6.05 10.84 11.86
CA ARG A 121 5.06 9.84 12.23
C ARG A 121 3.69 10.34 11.83
N ILE A 122 2.90 9.47 11.19
CA ILE A 122 1.58 9.84 10.69
C ILE A 122 0.59 8.81 11.21
N ALA A 123 -0.41 9.25 11.97
CA ALA A 123 -1.52 8.38 12.35
C ALA A 123 -2.18 7.81 11.08
N ALA A 124 -2.39 6.50 11.04
CA ALA A 124 -2.88 5.81 9.87
C ALA A 124 -3.85 4.68 10.25
N LYS A 125 -4.53 4.15 9.26
CA LYS A 125 -5.34 2.94 9.37
C LYS A 125 -5.08 2.03 8.18
N TYR A 126 -4.94 0.74 8.43
CA TYR A 126 -4.93 -0.25 7.35
C TYR A 126 -6.28 -0.96 7.25
N PHE A 127 -6.65 -1.32 6.03
CA PHE A 127 -7.92 -1.91 5.65
C PHE A 127 -7.68 -3.11 4.73
N LEU A 128 -8.56 -4.11 4.83
CA LEU A 128 -8.71 -5.13 3.79
C LEU A 128 -9.91 -4.78 2.92
N ASP A 129 -9.85 -5.15 1.64
CA ASP A 129 -11.02 -5.17 0.78
C ASP A 129 -11.92 -6.38 1.10
N ARG A 130 -13.15 -6.39 0.58
CA ARG A 130 -14.10 -7.49 0.85
C ARG A 130 -13.70 -8.79 0.18
N SER A 131 -12.94 -8.74 -0.90
CA SER A 131 -12.39 -9.92 -1.56
C SER A 131 -11.17 -10.50 -0.84
N LEU A 132 -10.63 -9.80 0.17
CA LEU A 132 -9.41 -10.18 0.88
C LEU A 132 -8.24 -10.40 -0.08
N THR A 133 -8.19 -9.58 -1.11
CA THR A 133 -7.18 -9.58 -2.17
C THR A 133 -6.26 -8.38 -2.07
N HIS A 134 -6.72 -7.27 -1.49
CA HIS A 134 -5.96 -6.03 -1.38
C HIS A 134 -5.93 -5.53 0.06
N MET A 135 -4.77 -5.01 0.44
CA MET A 135 -4.62 -4.20 1.63
C MET A 135 -4.45 -2.73 1.25
N THR A 136 -5.04 -1.86 2.06
CA THR A 136 -4.99 -0.42 1.88
C THR A 136 -4.50 0.23 3.16
N LEU A 137 -3.50 1.10 3.08
CA LEU A 137 -3.09 1.97 4.17
C LEU A 137 -3.49 3.42 3.88
N THR A 138 -4.33 3.97 4.76
CA THR A 138 -4.83 5.35 4.68
C THR A 138 -4.24 6.18 5.81
N LYS A 139 -3.61 7.29 5.47
CA LYS A 139 -3.06 8.25 6.44
C LYS A 139 -4.17 9.18 6.96
N ALA A 140 -4.01 9.73 8.16
CA ALA A 140 -4.98 10.62 8.78
C ALA A 140 -5.29 11.86 7.92
N LYS A 141 -6.46 12.46 8.16
CA LYS A 141 -7.06 13.54 7.34
C LYS A 141 -6.07 14.67 7.07
N GLY A 142 -5.93 15.02 5.79
CA GLY A 142 -5.06 16.09 5.29
C GLY A 142 -3.95 15.58 4.37
N VAL A 143 -3.67 14.27 4.38
CA VAL A 143 -2.73 13.63 3.47
C VAL A 143 -3.52 12.77 2.48
N THR A 144 -3.57 13.18 1.21
CA THR A 144 -4.34 12.50 0.15
C THR A 144 -3.71 11.19 -0.33
N SER A 145 -2.49 10.85 0.13
CA SER A 145 -1.82 9.62 -0.29
C SER A 145 -2.39 8.39 0.44
N GLN A 146 -3.07 7.54 -0.30
CA GLN A 146 -3.40 6.16 0.08
C GLN A 146 -2.37 5.22 -0.55
N ILE A 147 -1.93 4.22 0.19
CA ILE A 147 -1.11 3.12 -0.34
C ILE A 147 -2.04 1.91 -0.47
N SER A 148 -2.17 1.34 -1.65
CA SER A 148 -2.98 0.15 -1.88
C SER A 148 -2.16 -0.86 -2.67
N PHE A 149 -2.18 -2.11 -2.23
CA PHE A 149 -1.38 -3.17 -2.83
C PHE A 149 -2.09 -4.53 -2.69
N PRO A 150 -1.94 -5.42 -3.69
CA PRO A 150 -2.44 -6.79 -3.60
C PRO A 150 -1.69 -7.57 -2.52
N LEU A 151 -2.40 -8.44 -1.80
CA LEU A 151 -1.81 -9.34 -0.81
C LEU A 151 -0.88 -10.38 -1.47
N VAL A 152 -1.25 -10.87 -2.67
CA VAL A 152 -0.42 -11.79 -3.45
C VAL A 152 0.91 -11.17 -3.91
N GLU A 153 0.98 -9.84 -3.97
CA GLU A 153 2.22 -9.13 -4.31
C GLU A 153 3.11 -8.88 -3.09
N ILE A 154 2.69 -9.21 -1.86
CA ILE A 154 3.60 -9.06 -0.71
C ILE A 154 4.75 -10.06 -0.86
N GLU A 155 5.97 -9.55 -1.01
CA GLU A 155 7.18 -10.35 -1.11
C GLU A 155 7.65 -10.78 0.28
N ASP A 156 7.69 -9.83 1.23
CA ASP A 156 8.13 -10.08 2.59
C ASP A 156 7.44 -9.16 3.61
N ILE A 157 7.38 -9.66 4.85
CA ILE A 157 6.94 -8.90 6.02
C ILE A 157 7.93 -9.12 7.16
N TYR A 158 8.61 -8.04 7.54
CA TYR A 158 9.64 -8.03 8.57
C TYR A 158 9.11 -7.48 9.89
N SER A 159 9.53 -8.07 11.01
CA SER A 159 9.30 -7.60 12.37
C SER A 159 10.63 -7.39 13.11
N CYS A 160 10.75 -6.25 13.78
CA CYS A 160 11.93 -6.03 14.63
C CYS A 160 11.86 -6.95 15.87
N GLY A 161 12.90 -7.76 16.04
CA GLY A 161 13.02 -8.79 17.09
C GLY A 161 13.13 -10.22 16.55
N ASP A 162 12.39 -10.53 15.48
CA ASP A 162 12.49 -11.84 14.80
C ASP A 162 13.46 -11.76 13.61
N ASP A 163 13.44 -10.63 12.91
CA ASP A 163 14.33 -10.33 11.79
C ASP A 163 15.55 -9.49 12.23
N ALA A 164 16.60 -9.52 11.42
CA ALA A 164 17.78 -8.70 11.63
C ALA A 164 17.46 -7.21 11.49
N ASP A 165 18.00 -6.39 12.39
CA ASP A 165 17.86 -4.92 12.34
C ASP A 165 18.32 -4.34 10.98
N ASP A 166 19.25 -5.02 10.30
CA ASP A 166 19.77 -4.63 8.99
C ASP A 166 18.72 -4.63 7.86
N CYS A 167 17.55 -5.26 8.06
CA CYS A 167 16.45 -5.21 7.10
C CYS A 167 15.77 -3.83 7.08
N PHE A 168 15.85 -3.07 8.18
CA PHE A 168 15.16 -1.79 8.31
C PHE A 168 16.06 -0.61 7.94
N PRO A 169 15.53 0.46 7.32
CA PRO A 169 16.30 1.67 7.12
C PRO A 169 16.76 2.25 8.45
N ARG A 170 18.04 2.61 8.55
CA ARG A 170 18.63 3.16 9.78
C ARG A 170 17.89 4.41 10.27
N SER A 171 17.44 5.26 9.36
CA SER A 171 16.61 6.43 9.64
C SER A 171 15.30 6.08 10.37
N VAL A 172 14.68 4.94 10.04
CA VAL A 172 13.46 4.48 10.73
C VAL A 172 13.82 4.00 12.12
N LEU A 173 14.86 3.17 12.27
CA LEU A 173 15.29 2.64 13.57
C LEU A 173 15.71 3.74 14.54
N ASP A 174 16.49 4.72 14.08
CA ASP A 174 16.96 5.84 14.90
C ASP A 174 15.81 6.78 15.30
N SER A 175 14.65 6.71 14.62
CA SER A 175 13.45 7.48 14.96
C SER A 175 12.53 6.80 15.99
N LEU A 176 12.79 5.54 16.35
CA LEU A 176 11.99 4.76 17.29
C LEU A 176 12.37 5.06 18.75
N GLU A 177 11.37 4.98 19.62
CA GLU A 177 11.64 4.84 21.06
C GLU A 177 12.05 3.39 21.37
N PRO A 178 12.87 3.14 22.42
CA PRO A 178 13.35 1.80 22.74
C PRO A 178 12.26 0.71 22.89
N ASN A 179 11.08 1.10 23.38
CA ASN A 179 9.90 0.25 23.56
C ASN A 179 9.08 0.03 22.28
N GLU A 180 9.34 0.79 21.21
CA GLU A 180 8.58 0.71 19.96
C GLU A 180 9.20 -0.25 18.95
N HIS A 181 10.44 -0.68 19.17
CA HIS A 181 11.09 -1.71 18.34
C HIS A 181 10.22 -2.97 18.23
N CYS A 182 9.65 -3.43 19.34
CA CYS A 182 8.76 -4.60 19.32
C CYS A 182 7.37 -4.35 18.70
N LEU A 183 7.10 -3.14 18.21
CA LEU A 183 5.87 -2.75 17.51
C LEU A 183 6.08 -2.56 16.00
N LEU A 184 7.33 -2.47 15.56
CA LEU A 184 7.70 -2.16 14.19
C LEU A 184 7.46 -3.34 13.25
N VAL A 185 6.78 -3.04 12.14
CA VAL A 185 6.59 -3.93 11.00
C VAL A 185 6.98 -3.18 9.72
N MET A 186 7.65 -3.87 8.81
CA MET A 186 7.89 -3.40 7.45
C MET A 186 7.27 -4.37 6.45
N VAL A 187 6.49 -3.84 5.52
CA VAL A 187 5.91 -4.60 4.41
C VAL A 187 6.66 -4.24 3.13
N VAL A 188 7.04 -5.26 2.37
CA VAL A 188 7.76 -5.15 1.10
C VAL A 188 6.92 -5.80 -0.01
N TYR A 189 6.71 -5.08 -1.11
CA TYR A 189 5.95 -5.57 -2.26
C TYR A 189 6.44 -4.90 -3.55
N PRO A 190 6.45 -5.59 -4.70
CA PRO A 190 6.74 -4.99 -5.99
C PRO A 190 5.51 -4.22 -6.50
N CYS A 191 5.75 -3.13 -7.21
CA CYS A 191 4.72 -2.47 -8.01
C CYS A 191 5.37 -1.86 -9.26
N ARG A 192 4.85 -2.17 -10.44
CA ARG A 192 5.36 -1.64 -11.73
C ARG A 192 6.89 -1.80 -11.90
N GLY A 193 7.42 -2.94 -11.47
CA GLY A 193 8.85 -3.26 -11.58
C GLY A 193 9.77 -2.59 -10.55
N ASN A 194 9.22 -1.83 -9.61
CA ASN A 194 9.98 -1.26 -8.48
C ASN A 194 9.57 -1.96 -7.18
N LEU A 195 10.54 -2.16 -6.29
CA LEU A 195 10.29 -2.70 -4.96
C LEU A 195 9.89 -1.56 -4.01
N TYR A 196 8.66 -1.61 -3.50
CA TYR A 196 8.14 -0.66 -2.53
C TYR A 196 8.23 -1.25 -1.14
N LYS A 197 8.50 -0.38 -0.18
CA LYS A 197 8.51 -0.72 1.24
C LYS A 197 7.94 0.40 2.07
N PHE A 198 7.25 0.04 3.14
CA PHE A 198 6.81 1.00 4.15
C PHE A 198 6.86 0.39 5.54
N CYS A 199 7.00 1.25 6.54
CA CYS A 199 7.06 0.87 7.93
C CYS A 199 5.83 1.37 8.69
N THR A 200 5.29 0.53 9.57
CA THR A 200 4.21 0.88 10.49
C THR A 200 4.51 0.40 11.90
N LEU A 201 4.01 1.13 12.90
CA LEU A 201 3.93 0.68 14.28
C LEU A 201 2.51 0.18 14.58
N ALA A 202 2.40 -1.03 15.08
CA ALA A 202 1.17 -1.56 15.67
C ALA A 202 0.89 -0.88 17.03
N GLU A 203 -0.36 -0.91 17.50
CA GLU A 203 -0.72 -0.32 18.80
C GLU A 203 -0.17 -1.11 20.00
N SER A 204 0.11 -2.40 19.80
CA SER A 204 0.72 -3.26 20.82
C SER A 204 1.48 -4.43 20.18
N ARG A 205 2.32 -5.09 20.97
CA ARG A 205 3.04 -6.30 20.53
C ARG A 205 2.09 -7.41 20.09
N SER A 206 0.99 -7.61 20.82
CA SER A 206 -0.01 -8.61 20.47
C SER A 206 -0.69 -8.29 19.14
N GLU A 207 -1.02 -7.01 18.88
CA GLU A 207 -1.58 -6.58 17.60
C GLU A 207 -0.59 -6.75 16.44
N ARG A 208 0.70 -6.53 16.70
CA ARG A 208 1.77 -6.82 15.73
C ARG A 208 1.81 -8.30 15.37
N GLU A 209 1.83 -9.18 16.36
CA GLU A 209 1.88 -10.64 16.15
C GLU A 209 0.66 -11.13 15.36
N VAL A 210 -0.54 -10.68 15.74
CA VAL A 210 -1.78 -10.97 15.00
C VAL A 210 -1.71 -10.45 13.56
N PHE A 211 -1.16 -9.26 13.33
CA PHE A 211 -0.98 -8.72 11.98
C PHE A 211 -0.09 -9.62 11.13
N LEU A 212 1.09 -10.00 11.64
CA LEU A 212 2.06 -10.82 10.91
C LEU A 212 1.47 -12.18 10.54
N GLU A 213 0.85 -12.86 11.52
CA GLU A 213 0.24 -14.17 11.33
C GLU A 213 -0.92 -14.11 10.32
N CYS A 214 -1.85 -13.18 10.51
CA CYS A 214 -3.03 -13.09 9.65
C CYS A 214 -2.68 -12.65 8.24
N VAL A 215 -1.79 -11.66 8.06
CA VAL A 215 -1.43 -11.20 6.71
C VAL A 215 -0.68 -12.28 5.96
N ARG A 216 0.24 -13.02 6.58
CA ARG A 216 0.91 -14.18 5.95
C ARG A 216 -0.10 -15.24 5.51
N ALA A 217 -1.06 -15.60 6.37
CA ALA A 217 -2.12 -16.55 6.01
C ALA A 217 -2.97 -16.05 4.84
N LEU A 218 -3.30 -14.75 4.81
CA LEU A 218 -4.07 -14.12 3.74
C LEU A 218 -3.30 -14.05 2.41
N CYS A 219 -1.97 -13.91 2.43
CA CYS A 219 -1.16 -13.97 1.21
C CYS A 219 -1.27 -15.34 0.54
N VAL A 220 -1.17 -16.42 1.33
CA VAL A 220 -1.33 -17.81 0.84
C VAL A 220 -2.74 -18.06 0.29
N PHE A 221 -3.76 -17.46 0.92
CA PHE A 221 -5.13 -17.53 0.42
C PHE A 221 -5.30 -16.78 -0.91
N ALA A 222 -4.76 -15.55 -1.00
CA ALA A 222 -4.86 -14.71 -2.19
C ALA A 222 -4.14 -15.30 -3.41
N ASP A 223 -3.01 -16.00 -3.21
CA ASP A 223 -2.27 -16.67 -4.29
C ASP A 223 -3.04 -17.84 -4.95
N ALA A 224 -4.04 -18.38 -4.25
CA ALA A 224 -4.82 -19.51 -4.74
C ALA A 224 -6.20 -19.17 -5.30
N SER A 225 -6.61 -17.90 -5.19
CA SER A 225 -7.92 -17.41 -5.65
C SER A 225 -7.84 -16.89 -7.08
#